data_AF-A0A7C1ICU4-F1
#
_entry.id   AF-A0A7C1ICU4-F1
#
_cell.length_a   1.000
_cell.length_b   1.000
_cell.length_c   1.000
_cell.angle_alpha   90.00
_cell.angle_beta   90.00
_cell.angle_gamma   90.00
#
_symmetry.space_group_name_H-M   'P 1'
#
loop_
_entity.id
_entity.type
_entity.pdbx_description
1 polymer ?
#
loop_
_entity_poly.entity_id
_entity_poly.type
_entity_poly.pdbx_seq_one_letter_code
_entity_poly.pdbx_strand_id
1 'polypeptide(L)'
;MMHKPLKKIFRISFIFFIGCLTVLSIIIPSQDIPSVVLASPPSAAIPAVALNVPPAVFIGDTFSFTVTFDNADPTDTGYGPFIDIVLPTNGADGAAGTDTADGIDFVSATYLGAPAITQELTFPAGPLGQPPCGPTQSQVPHPYAVDNTHTPLPVCGTPGDKLIVVQLPFGSFTPDQPQATITINATLSDWADVGTPLEVRARGGFQYGNDPLDNWCCDAVILSNPSPDSALWNPPGTVTPVLLTLTKSNDGPEGETA
;
A
#
# COMPACT_ATOMS: atom_id res chain seq x y z
N MET A 1 18.32 -28.80 60.81
CA MET A 1 17.84 -27.41 61.02
C MET A 1 17.41 -26.86 59.66
N MET A 2 16.43 -25.95 59.61
CA MET A 2 15.75 -25.39 58.40
C MET A 2 14.67 -26.33 57.82
N HIS A 3 13.45 -26.41 58.38
CA HIS A 3 12.34 -25.43 58.49
C HIS A 3 11.68 -25.05 57.14
N LYS A 4 10.55 -25.73 56.87
CA LYS A 4 9.49 -25.36 55.92
C LYS A 4 8.84 -24.02 56.29
N PRO A 5 8.27 -23.30 55.31
CA PRO A 5 7.01 -22.58 55.53
C PRO A 5 5.98 -22.88 54.41
N LEU A 6 4.84 -23.51 54.72
CA LEU A 6 3.52 -22.96 55.08
C LEU A 6 2.83 -22.09 53.99
N LYS A 7 1.86 -22.72 53.30
CA LYS A 7 0.78 -22.07 52.53
C LYS A 7 -0.13 -21.28 53.47
N LYS A 8 -0.37 -19.98 53.19
CA LYS A 8 -1.43 -19.20 53.83
C LYS A 8 -2.59 -19.02 52.85
N ILE A 9 -3.74 -19.60 53.23
CA ILE A 9 -5.06 -19.38 52.64
C ILE A 9 -5.65 -18.15 53.33
N PHE A 10 -6.00 -17.11 52.59
CA PHE A 10 -6.65 -15.92 53.14
C PHE A 10 -8.16 -16.00 52.81
N ARG A 11 -8.97 -16.21 53.84
CA ARG A 11 -10.44 -16.08 53.82
C ARG A 11 -10.79 -14.61 54.05
N ILE A 12 -11.49 -13.98 53.10
CA ILE A 12 -12.03 -12.62 53.28
C ILE A 12 -13.48 -12.77 53.77
N SER A 13 -13.73 -12.25 54.97
CA SER A 13 -15.01 -12.25 55.66
C SER A 13 -15.83 -11.04 55.20
N PHE A 14 -17.08 -11.27 54.78
CA PHE A 14 -18.03 -10.25 54.35
C PHE A 14 -18.64 -9.58 55.58
N ILE A 15 -18.37 -8.28 55.79
CA ILE A 15 -19.00 -7.48 56.86
C ILE A 15 -19.93 -6.47 56.21
N PHE A 16 -21.23 -6.66 56.45
CA PHE A 16 -22.33 -5.75 56.14
C PHE A 16 -22.17 -4.46 56.94
N PHE A 17 -22.11 -3.30 56.26
CA PHE A 17 -22.26 -2.00 56.90
C PHE A 17 -23.42 -1.26 56.23
N ILE A 18 -24.54 -1.17 56.95
CA ILE A 18 -25.71 -0.35 56.62
C ILE A 18 -25.34 1.09 56.99
N GLY A 19 -25.13 1.94 55.97
CA GLY A 19 -24.79 3.36 56.11
C GLY A 19 -25.79 4.22 55.34
N CYS A 20 -26.45 5.10 56.09
CA CYS A 20 -27.51 6.03 55.69
C CYS A 20 -27.16 6.88 54.45
N LEU A 21 -28.04 6.87 53.45
CA LEU A 21 -27.91 7.61 52.19
C LEU A 21 -28.44 9.04 52.36
N THR A 22 -27.55 10.03 52.46
CA THR A 22 -27.90 11.45 52.32
C THR A 22 -27.59 11.91 50.91
N VAL A 23 -28.64 12.23 50.15
CA VAL A 23 -28.52 12.72 48.77
C VAL A 23 -28.27 14.23 48.83
N LEU A 24 -27.01 14.65 48.71
CA LEU A 24 -26.65 16.05 48.51
C LEU A 24 -26.72 16.34 47.00
N SER A 25 -27.79 17.03 46.57
CA SER A 25 -27.94 17.47 45.18
C SER A 25 -26.99 18.62 44.91
N ILE A 26 -25.88 18.34 44.21
CA ILE A 26 -25.00 19.37 43.66
C ILE A 26 -25.64 19.86 42.36
N ILE A 27 -26.13 21.10 42.36
CA ILE A 27 -26.54 21.79 41.14
C ILE A 27 -25.26 22.18 40.40
N ILE A 28 -24.89 21.40 39.39
CA ILE A 28 -23.79 21.77 38.48
C ILE A 28 -24.39 22.76 37.46
N PRO A 29 -23.87 23.98 37.32
CA PRO A 29 -24.31 24.87 36.24
C PRO A 29 -24.00 24.20 34.90
N SER A 30 -24.99 24.16 33.99
CA SER A 30 -24.78 23.72 32.62
C SER A 30 -23.78 24.66 31.96
N GLN A 31 -22.54 24.21 31.81
CA GLN A 31 -21.56 24.95 31.02
C GLN A 31 -21.89 24.66 29.56
N ASP A 32 -22.24 25.70 28.82
CA ASP A 32 -22.33 25.65 27.36
C ASP A 32 -20.97 25.18 26.83
N ILE A 33 -20.92 23.93 26.38
CA ILE A 33 -19.73 23.40 25.70
C ILE A 33 -19.70 24.13 24.34
N PRO A 34 -18.69 24.96 24.06
CA PRO A 34 -18.59 25.58 22.75
C PRO A 34 -18.51 24.49 21.69
N SER A 35 -19.38 24.55 20.70
CA SER A 35 -19.29 23.67 19.54
C SER A 35 -17.96 23.95 18.86
N VAL A 36 -17.03 23.00 18.92
CA VAL A 36 -15.82 23.02 18.10
C VAL A 36 -16.29 22.81 16.67
N VAL A 37 -16.43 23.90 15.92
CA VAL A 37 -16.58 23.83 14.47
C VAL A 37 -15.24 23.32 13.95
N LEU A 38 -15.15 22.01 13.68
CA LEU A 38 -14.08 21.45 12.88
C LEU A 38 -14.19 22.12 11.50
N ALA A 39 -13.22 22.96 11.17
CA ALA A 39 -13.09 23.44 9.79
C ALA A 39 -13.04 22.21 8.87
N SER A 40 -13.84 22.22 7.81
CA SER A 40 -13.65 21.25 6.73
C SER A 40 -12.19 21.33 6.31
N PRO A 41 -11.47 20.20 6.14
CA PRO A 41 -10.16 20.26 5.56
C PRO A 41 -10.25 21.02 4.23
N PRO A 42 -9.27 21.88 3.90
CA PRO A 42 -9.23 22.47 2.56
C PRO A 42 -9.28 21.34 1.53
N SER A 43 -9.95 21.60 0.41
CA SER A 43 -9.88 20.72 -0.75
C SER A 43 -8.40 20.53 -1.12
N ALA A 44 -8.04 19.31 -1.51
CA ALA A 44 -6.66 18.93 -1.77
C ALA A 44 -6.61 18.07 -3.02
N ALA A 45 -5.48 18.10 -3.73
CA ALA A 45 -5.27 17.27 -4.91
C ALA A 45 -5.59 15.79 -4.62
N ILE A 46 -6.13 15.05 -5.59
CA ILE A 46 -6.56 13.67 -5.42
C ILE A 46 -5.72 12.81 -6.38
N PRO A 47 -4.56 12.30 -5.95
CA PRO A 47 -3.80 11.39 -6.79
C PRO A 47 -4.63 10.14 -7.06
N ALA A 48 -4.62 9.68 -8.29
CA ALA A 48 -5.27 8.45 -8.71
C ALA A 48 -4.29 7.62 -9.54
N VAL A 49 -4.35 6.30 -9.37
CA VAL A 49 -3.55 5.36 -10.18
C VAL A 49 -4.41 4.26 -10.76
N ALA A 50 -4.06 3.82 -11.96
CA ALA A 50 -4.69 2.69 -12.63
C ALA A 50 -3.64 1.72 -13.16
N LEU A 51 -3.79 0.44 -12.81
CA LEU A 51 -2.97 -0.66 -13.32
C LEU A 51 -3.60 -1.28 -14.55
N ASN A 52 -2.80 -1.52 -15.59
CA ASN A 52 -3.18 -2.31 -16.75
C ASN A 52 -2.11 -3.37 -16.98
N VAL A 53 -2.33 -4.54 -16.36
CA VAL A 53 -1.44 -5.71 -16.41
C VAL A 53 -1.99 -6.77 -17.36
N PRO A 54 -1.12 -7.55 -18.03
CA PRO A 54 -1.57 -8.69 -18.81
C PRO A 54 -2.20 -9.75 -17.89
N PRO A 55 -3.35 -10.33 -18.24
CA PRO A 55 -4.03 -11.31 -17.39
C PRO A 55 -3.26 -12.63 -17.27
N ALA A 56 -2.40 -12.93 -18.25
CA ALA A 56 -1.56 -14.10 -18.28
C ALA A 56 -0.20 -13.80 -18.92
N VAL A 57 0.85 -14.41 -18.39
CA VAL A 57 2.24 -14.28 -18.87
C VAL A 57 2.89 -15.65 -18.83
N PHE A 58 3.70 -16.00 -19.84
CA PHE A 58 4.43 -17.26 -19.81
C PHE A 58 5.52 -17.24 -18.73
N ILE A 59 5.68 -18.35 -18.03
CA ILE A 59 6.80 -18.52 -17.09
C ILE A 59 8.13 -18.26 -17.82
N GLY A 60 9.07 -17.59 -17.15
CA GLY A 60 10.37 -17.23 -17.72
C GLY A 60 10.40 -16.01 -18.65
N ASP A 61 9.24 -15.50 -19.08
CA ASP A 61 9.18 -14.39 -20.03
C ASP A 61 9.42 -13.03 -19.37
N THR A 62 9.93 -12.11 -20.19
CA THR A 62 9.81 -10.68 -19.91
C THR A 62 8.46 -10.18 -20.40
N PHE A 63 7.85 -9.27 -19.64
CA PHE A 63 6.61 -8.63 -20.04
C PHE A 63 6.60 -7.17 -19.61
N SER A 64 5.68 -6.42 -20.20
CA SER A 64 5.45 -5.03 -19.84
C SER A 64 4.01 -4.83 -19.40
N PHE A 65 3.80 -3.93 -18.45
CA PHE A 65 2.50 -3.44 -18.06
C PHE A 65 2.56 -1.93 -17.88
N THR A 66 1.40 -1.30 -17.72
CA THR A 66 1.33 0.15 -17.55
C THR A 66 0.70 0.54 -16.23
N VAL A 67 1.23 1.60 -15.63
CA VAL A 67 0.63 2.30 -14.49
C VAL A 67 0.35 3.72 -14.92
N THR A 68 -0.91 4.13 -14.83
CA THR A 68 -1.34 5.46 -15.22
C THR A 68 -1.57 6.28 -13.95
N PHE A 69 -1.05 7.51 -13.92
CA PHE A 69 -1.23 8.47 -12.85
C PHE A 69 -2.10 9.64 -13.32
N ASP A 70 -2.96 10.11 -12.43
CA ASP A 70 -3.84 11.25 -12.65
C ASP A 70 -3.99 12.07 -11.36
N ASN A 71 -4.38 13.34 -11.51
CA ASN A 71 -4.94 14.13 -10.42
C ASN A 71 -6.45 14.25 -10.64
N ALA A 72 -7.21 13.42 -9.93
CA ALA A 72 -8.66 13.33 -10.05
C ALA A 72 -9.41 14.46 -9.33
N ASP A 73 -8.71 15.40 -8.69
CA ASP A 73 -9.35 16.59 -8.13
C ASP A 73 -9.82 17.51 -9.26
N PRO A 74 -10.98 18.18 -9.17
CA PRO A 74 -11.44 19.09 -10.22
C PRO A 74 -10.70 20.45 -10.28
N THR A 75 -9.96 20.83 -9.24
CA THR A 75 -9.46 22.21 -9.08
C THR A 75 -8.03 22.34 -8.56
N ASP A 76 -7.64 21.49 -7.63
CA ASP A 76 -6.42 21.62 -6.85
C ASP A 76 -5.25 20.93 -7.54
N THR A 77 -4.10 21.60 -7.53
CA THR A 77 -2.86 21.08 -8.11
C THR A 77 -2.06 20.35 -7.04
N GLY A 78 -1.58 19.15 -7.35
CA GLY A 78 -0.67 18.40 -6.47
C GLY A 78 0.79 18.57 -6.89
N TYR A 79 1.73 18.50 -5.93
CA TYR A 79 3.14 18.80 -6.17
C TYR A 79 4.09 17.63 -5.87
N GLY A 80 5.09 17.48 -6.73
CA GLY A 80 6.06 16.38 -6.71
C GLY A 80 5.41 14.98 -6.78
N PRO A 81 4.71 14.65 -7.88
CA PRO A 81 4.03 13.37 -8.03
C PRO A 81 4.96 12.15 -8.09
N PHE A 82 4.52 11.05 -7.49
CA PHE A 82 5.18 9.73 -7.55
C PHE A 82 4.15 8.59 -7.61
N ILE A 83 4.62 7.41 -8.03
CA ILE A 83 3.85 6.16 -8.05
C ILE A 83 4.61 5.11 -7.25
N ASP A 84 3.93 4.47 -6.31
CA ASP A 84 4.38 3.27 -5.63
C ASP A 84 3.80 2.03 -6.32
N ILE A 85 4.64 1.01 -6.51
CA ILE A 85 4.25 -0.27 -7.07
C ILE A 85 4.85 -1.36 -6.19
N VAL A 86 4.04 -2.27 -5.68
CA VAL A 86 4.53 -3.48 -4.99
C VAL A 86 4.45 -4.65 -5.96
N LEU A 87 5.61 -5.28 -6.17
CA LEU A 87 5.74 -6.49 -6.97
C LEU A 87 5.88 -7.71 -6.05
N PRO A 88 5.11 -8.79 -6.30
CA PRO A 88 5.22 -10.04 -5.55
C PRO A 88 6.44 -10.81 -6.05
N THR A 89 7.64 -10.33 -5.72
CA THR A 89 8.90 -10.93 -6.18
C THR A 89 9.10 -12.30 -5.59
N ASN A 90 8.65 -12.51 -4.35
CA ASN A 90 8.66 -13.84 -3.75
C ASN A 90 7.90 -14.85 -4.60
N GLY A 91 6.76 -14.47 -5.17
CA GLY A 91 5.85 -15.37 -5.86
C GLY A 91 4.88 -16.05 -4.90
N ALA A 92 4.46 -17.26 -5.21
CA ALA A 92 3.43 -17.96 -4.44
C ALA A 92 4.03 -18.77 -3.28
N ASP A 93 5.21 -19.35 -3.48
CA ASP A 93 5.92 -20.16 -2.48
C ASP A 93 7.34 -19.69 -2.19
N GLY A 94 7.92 -18.81 -3.03
CA GLY A 94 9.20 -18.20 -2.72
C GLY A 94 9.14 -17.36 -1.44
N ALA A 95 10.25 -17.32 -0.72
CA ALA A 95 10.34 -16.58 0.54
C ALA A 95 11.75 -16.05 0.77
N ALA A 96 11.89 -14.73 0.92
CA ALA A 96 13.19 -14.12 1.12
C ALA A 96 13.99 -14.72 2.28
N GLY A 97 15.19 -15.21 1.94
CA GLY A 97 16.16 -15.75 2.89
C GLY A 97 15.94 -17.22 3.24
N THR A 98 14.86 -17.85 2.79
CA THR A 98 14.58 -19.27 3.06
C THR A 98 14.31 -20.10 1.81
N ASP A 99 13.80 -19.49 0.74
CA ASP A 99 13.59 -20.14 -0.55
C ASP A 99 13.94 -19.21 -1.73
N THR A 100 13.93 -19.77 -2.93
CA THR A 100 14.18 -19.03 -4.18
C THR A 100 12.92 -18.25 -4.56
N ALA A 101 13.07 -16.97 -4.88
CA ALA A 101 11.98 -16.13 -5.37
C ALA A 101 11.45 -16.65 -6.72
N ASP A 102 10.14 -16.90 -6.81
CA ASP A 102 9.47 -17.47 -7.98
C ASP A 102 8.44 -16.50 -8.60
N GLY A 103 8.46 -15.22 -8.22
CA GLY A 103 7.45 -14.25 -8.62
C GLY A 103 7.83 -13.30 -9.76
N ILE A 104 7.32 -12.06 -9.65
CA ILE A 104 7.54 -10.98 -10.61
C ILE A 104 8.69 -10.09 -10.13
N ASP A 105 9.69 -9.88 -10.97
CA ASP A 105 10.82 -8.99 -10.67
C ASP A 105 10.88 -7.76 -11.60
N PHE A 106 11.37 -6.64 -11.06
CA PHE A 106 11.48 -5.37 -11.77
C PHE A 106 12.69 -5.35 -12.70
N VAL A 107 12.53 -4.78 -13.90
CA VAL A 107 13.63 -4.56 -14.85
C VAL A 107 13.87 -3.08 -15.09
N SER A 108 12.82 -2.33 -15.45
CA SER A 108 12.92 -0.89 -15.70
C SER A 108 11.56 -0.21 -15.75
N ALA A 109 11.56 1.11 -15.60
CA ALA A 109 10.39 1.95 -15.84
C ALA A 109 10.72 3.02 -16.89
N THR A 110 9.76 3.32 -17.76
CA THR A 110 9.92 4.36 -18.79
C THR A 110 8.68 5.24 -18.88
N TYR A 111 8.90 6.52 -19.18
CA TYR A 111 7.86 7.50 -19.50
C TYR A 111 8.13 8.05 -20.89
N LEU A 112 7.17 7.90 -21.82
CA LEU A 112 7.31 8.32 -23.22
C LEU A 112 8.60 7.79 -23.90
N GLY A 113 9.03 6.58 -23.55
CA GLY A 113 10.23 5.93 -24.08
C GLY A 113 11.55 6.36 -23.44
N ALA A 114 11.55 7.33 -22.51
CA ALA A 114 12.73 7.70 -21.73
C ALA A 114 12.76 6.97 -20.37
N PRO A 115 13.94 6.64 -19.82
CA PRO A 115 14.04 6.06 -18.47
C PRO A 115 13.41 6.96 -17.41
N ALA A 116 12.57 6.39 -16.55
CA ALA A 116 12.03 7.08 -15.38
C ALA A 116 13.00 6.95 -14.19
N ILE A 117 12.94 7.90 -13.25
CA ILE A 117 13.70 7.81 -11.99
C ILE A 117 12.97 6.85 -11.06
N THR A 118 13.65 5.79 -10.62
CA THR A 118 13.07 4.76 -9.75
C THR A 118 13.93 4.48 -8.53
N GLN A 119 13.28 4.22 -7.39
CA GLN A 119 13.87 3.61 -6.22
C GLN A 119 13.32 2.19 -6.08
N GLU A 120 14.19 1.21 -5.94
CA GLU A 120 13.82 -0.19 -5.70
C GLU A 120 14.19 -0.56 -4.27
N LEU A 121 13.18 -0.94 -3.48
CA LEU A 121 13.31 -1.24 -2.07
C LEU A 121 12.76 -2.64 -1.80
N THR A 122 13.61 -3.56 -1.35
CA THR A 122 13.17 -4.89 -0.92
C THR A 122 12.69 -4.84 0.53
N PHE A 123 11.50 -5.37 0.80
CA PHE A 123 11.02 -5.52 2.17
C PHE A 123 11.94 -6.46 2.95
N PRO A 124 12.54 -6.03 4.08
CA PRO A 124 13.56 -6.82 4.77
C PRO A 124 12.96 -8.06 5.46
N ALA A 125 13.77 -9.09 5.68
CA ALA A 125 13.37 -10.32 6.42
C ALA A 125 12.91 -10.05 7.87
N GLY A 126 13.28 -8.90 8.43
CA GLY A 126 12.83 -8.47 9.75
C GLY A 126 13.35 -7.08 10.10
N PRO A 127 12.89 -6.51 11.23
CA PRO A 127 11.93 -7.10 12.17
C PRO A 127 10.51 -7.17 11.60
N LEU A 128 9.79 -8.27 11.91
CA LEU A 128 8.39 -8.45 11.51
C LEU A 128 7.44 -7.88 12.57
N GLY A 129 6.22 -7.51 12.16
CA GLY A 129 5.15 -7.11 13.07
C GLY A 129 5.41 -5.83 13.86
N GLN A 130 6.33 -4.99 13.37
CA GLN A 130 6.53 -3.67 13.95
C GLN A 130 5.38 -2.75 13.54
N PRO A 131 4.69 -2.09 14.48
CA PRO A 131 3.69 -1.09 14.13
C PRO A 131 4.27 -0.05 13.16
N PRO A 132 3.55 0.32 12.09
CA PRO A 132 2.14 0.01 11.82
C PRO A 132 1.88 -1.30 11.04
N CYS A 133 2.89 -2.12 10.78
CA CYS A 133 2.77 -3.31 9.94
C CYS A 133 2.17 -4.53 10.66
N GLY A 134 1.53 -5.39 9.87
CA GLY A 134 0.96 -6.65 10.34
C GLY A 134 2.03 -7.65 10.81
N PRO A 135 1.62 -8.71 11.55
CA PRO A 135 2.53 -9.63 12.25
C PRO A 135 3.50 -10.39 11.33
N THR A 136 3.16 -10.55 10.06
CA THR A 136 3.95 -11.26 9.04
C THR A 136 4.66 -10.31 8.07
N GLN A 137 4.49 -9.00 8.23
CA GLN A 137 5.03 -7.99 7.34
C GLN A 137 6.27 -7.33 7.93
N SER A 138 7.10 -6.78 7.06
CA SER A 138 8.17 -5.84 7.43
C SER A 138 7.92 -4.48 6.78
N GLN A 139 8.71 -3.49 7.21
CA GLN A 139 8.59 -2.12 6.73
C GLN A 139 9.83 -1.66 5.97
N VAL A 140 9.60 -0.84 4.96
CA VAL A 140 10.63 0.01 4.32
C VAL A 140 10.26 1.48 4.50
N PRO A 141 11.24 2.37 4.75
CA PRO A 141 10.99 3.80 4.77
C PRO A 141 10.75 4.30 3.35
N HIS A 142 9.68 5.06 3.12
CA HIS A 142 9.39 5.62 1.81
C HIS A 142 10.40 6.72 1.44
N PRO A 143 10.95 6.76 0.20
CA PRO A 143 12.03 7.67 -0.17
C PRO A 143 11.59 9.14 -0.30
N TYR A 144 10.32 9.39 -0.63
CA TYR A 144 9.77 10.74 -0.89
C TYR A 144 8.64 11.17 0.05
N ALA A 145 8.07 10.25 0.83
CA ALA A 145 6.84 10.51 1.56
C ALA A 145 7.18 10.53 3.04
N VAL A 146 6.92 11.66 3.68
CA VAL A 146 7.28 11.93 5.07
C VAL A 146 6.05 12.40 5.85
N ASP A 147 6.08 12.19 7.17
CA ASP A 147 5.10 12.75 8.08
C ASP A 147 5.43 14.22 8.42
N ASN A 148 4.60 14.81 9.29
CA ASN A 148 4.75 16.20 9.74
C ASN A 148 6.01 16.46 10.61
N THR A 149 6.77 15.42 10.93
CA THR A 149 8.05 15.50 11.64
C THR A 149 9.25 15.28 10.73
N HIS A 150 9.02 15.18 9.40
CA HIS A 150 10.02 14.79 8.40
C HIS A 150 10.51 13.34 8.53
N THR A 151 9.73 12.47 9.17
CA THR A 151 10.06 11.05 9.24
C THR A 151 9.45 10.33 8.05
N PRO A 152 10.21 9.49 7.31
CA PRO A 152 9.66 8.68 6.23
C PRO A 152 8.44 7.88 6.65
N LEU A 153 7.36 7.95 5.88
CA LEU A 153 6.19 7.11 6.07
C LEU A 153 6.59 5.65 5.82
N PRO A 154 6.22 4.72 6.72
CA PRO A 154 6.49 3.30 6.51
C PRO A 154 5.57 2.75 5.43
N VAL A 155 6.12 1.91 4.55
CA VAL A 155 5.35 1.01 3.70
C VAL A 155 5.53 -0.40 4.24
N CYS A 156 4.42 -1.11 4.42
CA CYS A 156 4.38 -2.48 4.90
C CYS A 156 4.14 -3.43 3.74
N GLY A 157 4.91 -4.51 3.69
CA GLY A 157 4.81 -5.53 2.66
C GLY A 157 5.34 -6.87 3.14
N THR A 158 5.19 -7.88 2.30
CA THR A 158 5.73 -9.22 2.56
C THR A 158 7.26 -9.16 2.45
N PRO A 159 8.01 -9.63 3.45
CA PRO A 159 9.47 -9.71 3.37
C PRO A 159 9.94 -10.40 2.09
N GLY A 160 10.80 -9.75 1.31
CA GLY A 160 11.29 -10.25 0.02
C GLY A 160 10.63 -9.66 -1.22
N ASP A 161 9.39 -9.20 -1.09
CA ASP A 161 8.74 -8.44 -2.16
C ASP A 161 9.43 -7.08 -2.33
N LYS A 162 9.16 -6.44 -3.46
CA LYS A 162 9.79 -5.18 -3.82
C LYS A 162 8.78 -4.06 -3.91
N LEU A 163 9.08 -2.95 -3.25
CA LEU A 163 8.48 -1.65 -3.49
C LEU A 163 9.31 -0.91 -4.54
N ILE A 164 8.69 -0.60 -5.67
CA ILE A 164 9.24 0.26 -6.71
C ILE A 164 8.56 1.62 -6.60
N VAL A 165 9.35 2.66 -6.33
CA VAL A 165 8.87 4.04 -6.27
C VAL A 165 9.35 4.78 -7.51
N VAL A 166 8.42 5.16 -8.38
CA VAL A 166 8.68 5.90 -9.61
C VAL A 166 8.43 7.38 -9.34
N GLN A 167 9.48 8.20 -9.41
CA GLN A 167 9.34 9.65 -9.39
C GLN A 167 8.91 10.14 -10.76
N LEU A 168 7.76 10.80 -10.84
CA LEU A 168 7.28 11.34 -12.11
C LEU A 168 8.04 12.63 -12.46
N PRO A 169 8.37 12.88 -13.74
CA PRO A 169 9.20 14.01 -14.16
C PRO A 169 8.43 15.33 -14.20
N PHE A 170 7.55 15.57 -13.22
CA PHE A 170 6.75 16.79 -13.09
C PHE A 170 7.03 17.46 -11.76
N GLY A 171 7.10 18.79 -11.76
CA GLY A 171 7.10 19.56 -10.51
C GLY A 171 5.71 19.58 -9.84
N SER A 172 4.66 19.54 -10.65
CA SER A 172 3.26 19.49 -10.22
C SER A 172 2.38 18.76 -11.24
N PHE A 173 1.20 18.34 -10.80
CA PHE A 173 0.19 17.71 -11.65
C PHE A 173 -1.17 18.42 -11.47
N THR A 174 -1.64 19.11 -12.50
CA THR A 174 -2.90 19.86 -12.46
C THR A 174 -4.06 18.99 -12.97
N PRO A 175 -5.31 19.22 -12.52
CA PRO A 175 -6.48 18.48 -13.00
C PRO A 175 -6.66 18.39 -14.52
N ASP A 176 -6.32 19.47 -15.25
CA ASP A 176 -6.51 19.54 -16.70
C ASP A 176 -5.40 18.85 -17.52
N GLN A 177 -4.38 18.29 -16.86
CA GLN A 177 -3.29 17.60 -17.56
C GLN A 177 -3.73 16.21 -18.03
N PRO A 178 -3.26 15.75 -19.20
CA PRO A 178 -3.44 14.37 -19.61
C PRO A 178 -2.76 13.42 -18.61
N GLN A 179 -3.39 12.27 -18.39
CA GLN A 179 -2.86 11.23 -17.52
C GLN A 179 -1.43 10.82 -17.92
N ALA A 180 -0.57 10.60 -16.94
CA ALA A 180 0.80 10.16 -17.16
C ALA A 180 0.88 8.63 -17.13
N THR A 181 1.15 8.00 -18.27
CA THR A 181 1.30 6.55 -18.37
C THR A 181 2.77 6.15 -18.30
N ILE A 182 3.12 5.37 -17.28
CA ILE A 182 4.43 4.76 -17.08
C ILE A 182 4.40 3.31 -17.55
N THR A 183 5.35 2.93 -18.40
CA THR A 183 5.55 1.54 -18.80
C THR A 183 6.56 0.90 -17.86
N ILE A 184 6.14 -0.18 -17.20
CA ILE A 184 6.97 -1.02 -16.35
C ILE A 184 7.35 -2.27 -17.12
N ASN A 185 8.64 -2.56 -17.18
CA ASN A 185 9.16 -3.81 -17.70
C ASN A 185 9.55 -4.70 -16.52
N ALA A 186 9.12 -5.96 -16.57
CA ALA A 186 9.30 -6.95 -15.53
C ALA A 186 9.64 -8.32 -16.12
N THR A 187 10.13 -9.22 -15.28
CA THR A 187 10.33 -10.64 -15.58
C THR A 187 9.41 -11.48 -14.71
N LEU A 188 8.89 -12.57 -15.27
CA LEU A 188 8.25 -13.64 -14.51
C LEU A 188 9.24 -14.81 -14.36
N SER A 189 9.38 -15.36 -13.16
CA SER A 189 10.30 -16.48 -12.90
C SER A 189 9.97 -17.72 -13.75
N ASP A 190 11.01 -18.50 -14.09
CA ASP A 190 10.87 -19.86 -14.66
C ASP A 190 10.21 -20.84 -13.68
N TRP A 191 10.25 -20.51 -12.39
CA TRP A 191 9.74 -21.34 -11.30
C TRP A 191 8.35 -20.94 -10.83
N ALA A 192 7.74 -19.90 -11.45
CA ALA A 192 6.45 -19.40 -11.04
C ALA A 192 5.36 -20.47 -11.13
N ASP A 193 4.53 -20.55 -10.09
CA ASP A 193 3.42 -21.50 -10.03
C ASP A 193 2.36 -21.25 -11.13
N VAL A 194 2.25 -22.20 -12.07
CA VAL A 194 1.28 -22.14 -13.17
C VAL A 194 -0.15 -22.09 -12.65
N GLY A 195 -0.91 -21.08 -13.08
CA GLY A 195 -2.30 -20.89 -12.68
C GLY A 195 -2.49 -20.20 -11.33
N THR A 196 -1.41 -19.88 -10.60
CA THR A 196 -1.48 -19.16 -9.32
C THR A 196 -1.40 -17.65 -9.56
N PRO A 197 -2.46 -16.87 -9.26
CA PRO A 197 -2.46 -15.45 -9.55
C PRO A 197 -1.44 -14.67 -8.70
N LEU A 198 -0.61 -13.86 -9.35
CA LEU A 198 0.33 -12.95 -8.71
C LEU A 198 -0.23 -11.53 -8.74
N GLU A 199 -0.30 -10.90 -7.56
CA GLU A 199 -0.96 -9.61 -7.38
C GLU A 199 0.03 -8.45 -7.39
N VAL A 200 -0.14 -7.53 -8.34
CA VAL A 200 0.55 -6.24 -8.38
C VAL A 200 -0.33 -5.20 -7.71
N ARG A 201 0.26 -4.41 -6.81
CA ARG A 201 -0.43 -3.33 -6.09
C ARG A 201 0.21 -2.00 -6.45
N ALA A 202 -0.58 -0.93 -6.47
CA ALA A 202 -0.06 0.41 -6.68
C ALA A 202 -0.84 1.47 -5.90
N ARG A 203 -0.15 2.58 -5.61
CA ARG A 203 -0.78 3.83 -5.15
C ARG A 203 -0.01 5.02 -5.74
N GLY A 204 -0.67 6.14 -5.95
CA GLY A 204 -0.04 7.42 -6.27
C GLY A 204 0.08 8.33 -5.06
N GLY A 205 0.95 9.33 -5.16
CA GLY A 205 1.05 10.39 -4.17
C GLY A 205 1.68 11.69 -4.68
N PHE A 206 1.60 12.73 -3.85
CA PHE A 206 2.22 14.04 -4.02
C PHE A 206 3.12 14.34 -2.82
N GLN A 207 4.43 14.38 -3.02
CA GLN A 207 5.40 14.51 -1.92
C GLN A 207 5.39 15.88 -1.22
N TYR A 208 4.97 16.93 -1.92
CA TYR A 208 4.86 18.29 -1.36
C TYR A 208 3.41 18.72 -1.11
N GLY A 209 2.44 17.82 -1.31
CA GLY A 209 1.04 18.12 -1.10
C GLY A 209 0.47 19.10 -2.14
N ASN A 210 -0.12 20.19 -1.66
CA ASN A 210 -0.88 21.20 -2.41
C ASN A 210 -0.08 22.46 -2.76
N ASP A 211 1.17 22.56 -2.29
CA ASP A 211 2.07 23.66 -2.61
C ASP A 211 3.48 23.16 -3.01
N PRO A 212 4.28 23.99 -3.72
CA PRO A 212 5.57 23.55 -4.26
C PRO A 212 6.71 23.50 -3.24
N LEU A 213 6.48 23.86 -1.98
CA LEU A 213 7.51 23.97 -0.95
C LEU A 213 7.68 22.65 -0.21
N ASP A 214 8.91 22.38 0.21
CA ASP A 214 9.23 21.27 1.10
C ASP A 214 8.92 21.68 2.55
N ASN A 215 7.64 21.72 2.91
CA ASN A 215 7.12 22.27 4.17
C ASN A 215 6.19 21.28 4.91
N TRP A 216 6.66 20.04 5.09
CA TRP A 216 5.94 18.88 5.67
C TRP A 216 5.14 19.13 6.97
N CYS A 217 5.50 20.13 7.78
CA CYS A 217 4.75 20.50 8.99
C CYS A 217 3.32 20.97 8.69
N CYS A 218 3.14 21.48 7.49
CA CYS A 218 2.18 22.51 7.17
C CYS A 218 1.46 22.20 5.86
N ASP A 219 2.12 21.47 4.96
CA ASP A 219 1.48 20.72 3.87
C ASP A 219 1.87 19.24 3.98
N ALA A 220 0.86 18.39 4.11
CA ALA A 220 1.09 16.96 4.30
C ALA A 220 1.23 16.28 2.93
N VAL A 221 2.06 15.24 2.87
CA VAL A 221 2.06 14.32 1.73
C VAL A 221 0.65 13.80 1.49
N ILE A 222 0.22 13.83 0.23
CA ILE A 222 -1.07 13.28 -0.18
C ILE A 222 -0.84 11.91 -0.80
N LEU A 223 -1.63 10.92 -0.37
CA LEU A 223 -1.61 9.56 -0.89
C LEU A 223 -3.01 9.17 -1.37
N SER A 224 -3.07 8.52 -2.53
CA SER A 224 -4.31 7.95 -3.07
C SER A 224 -4.87 6.84 -2.17
N ASN A 225 -3.98 6.15 -1.45
CA ASN A 225 -4.32 5.22 -0.39
C ASN A 225 -3.42 5.48 0.83
N PRO A 226 -3.98 5.94 1.97
CA PRO A 226 -3.20 6.30 3.15
C PRO A 226 -2.75 5.09 3.98
N SER A 227 -3.21 3.88 3.66
CA SER A 227 -2.80 2.67 4.39
C SER A 227 -1.30 2.41 4.21
N PRO A 228 -0.54 2.18 5.30
CA PRO A 228 0.83 1.68 5.18
C PRO A 228 0.86 0.23 4.70
N ASP A 229 -0.20 -0.54 4.94
CA ASP A 229 -0.34 -1.92 4.45
C ASP A 229 -0.66 -1.93 2.94
N SER A 230 0.33 -2.37 2.15
CA SER A 230 0.24 -2.45 0.69
C SER A 230 -0.77 -3.50 0.19
N ALA A 231 -1.11 -4.50 1.01
CA ALA A 231 -2.13 -5.47 0.66
C ALA A 231 -3.52 -4.83 0.51
N LEU A 232 -3.74 -3.68 1.16
CA LEU A 232 -4.99 -2.90 1.15
C LEU A 232 -5.04 -1.86 0.03
N TRP A 233 -4.02 -1.76 -0.83
CA TRP A 233 -4.02 -0.85 -1.97
C TRP A 233 -4.91 -1.42 -3.09
N ASN A 234 -5.78 -0.58 -3.66
CA ASN A 234 -6.86 -1.02 -4.55
C ASN A 234 -7.08 0.01 -5.69
N PRO A 235 -7.45 -0.42 -6.91
CA PRO A 235 -7.59 -1.80 -7.35
C PRO A 235 -6.25 -2.50 -7.62
N PRO A 236 -6.18 -3.82 -7.39
CA PRO A 236 -5.02 -4.59 -7.77
C PRO A 236 -5.01 -4.98 -9.25
N GLY A 237 -3.81 -5.22 -9.77
CA GLY A 237 -3.60 -5.94 -11.02
C GLY A 237 -3.24 -7.40 -10.74
N THR A 238 -3.69 -8.32 -11.59
CA THR A 238 -3.40 -9.75 -11.44
C THR A 238 -2.75 -10.29 -12.70
N VAL A 239 -1.59 -10.95 -12.54
CA VAL A 239 -0.87 -11.67 -13.60
C VAL A 239 -0.90 -13.15 -13.26
N THR A 240 -1.40 -13.98 -14.17
CA THR A 240 -1.44 -15.45 -13.97
C THR A 240 -0.34 -16.13 -14.79
N PRO A 241 0.63 -16.82 -14.16
CA PRO A 241 1.62 -17.61 -14.87
C PRO A 241 0.96 -18.71 -15.72
N VAL A 242 1.39 -18.83 -16.98
CA VAL A 242 0.94 -19.88 -17.89
C VAL A 242 2.12 -20.62 -18.52
N LEU A 243 1.93 -21.89 -18.86
CA LEU A 243 2.95 -22.69 -19.55
C LEU A 243 2.68 -22.82 -21.04
N LEU A 244 1.40 -22.98 -21.42
CA LEU A 244 0.98 -23.16 -22.80
C LEU A 244 -0.41 -22.54 -23.00
N THR A 245 -0.66 -22.03 -24.20
CA THR A 245 -2.00 -21.57 -24.61
C THR A 245 -2.44 -22.36 -25.84
N LEU A 246 -3.62 -22.98 -25.78
CA LEU A 246 -4.22 -23.72 -26.90
C LEU A 246 -5.35 -22.89 -27.49
N THR A 247 -5.21 -22.49 -28.76
CA THR A 247 -6.28 -21.82 -29.50
C THR A 247 -6.76 -22.74 -30.63
N LYS A 248 -8.08 -22.92 -30.74
CA LYS A 248 -8.72 -23.65 -31.85
C LYS A 248 -9.68 -22.71 -32.56
N SER A 249 -9.38 -22.34 -33.80
CA SER A 249 -10.35 -21.72 -34.71
C SER A 249 -10.97 -22.79 -35.61
N ASN A 250 -12.21 -22.56 -36.02
CA ASN A 250 -12.90 -23.36 -37.02
C ASN A 250 -13.61 -22.41 -37.99
N ASP A 251 -13.04 -22.24 -39.18
CA ASP A 251 -13.59 -21.40 -40.26
C ASP A 251 -14.31 -22.25 -41.32
N GLY A 252 -14.88 -23.39 -40.91
CA GLY A 252 -15.58 -24.31 -41.81
C GLY A 252 -16.85 -23.65 -42.39
N PRO A 253 -17.02 -23.59 -43.72
CA PRO A 253 -18.20 -22.97 -44.33
C PRO A 253 -19.47 -23.77 -44.00
N GLU A 254 -20.46 -23.12 -43.36
CA GLU A 254 -21.81 -23.67 -43.18
C GLU A 254 -22.60 -23.72 -44.51
N GLY A 255 -22.29 -24.72 -45.34
CA GLY A 255 -23.02 -25.05 -46.56
C GLY A 255 -24.04 -26.16 -46.34
N GLU A 256 -25.10 -25.94 -45.57
CA GLU A 256 -26.25 -26.84 -45.56
C GLU A 256 -27.17 -26.48 -46.75
N THR A 257 -27.18 -27.33 -47.78
CA THR A 257 -28.19 -27.31 -48.85
C THR A 257 -29.01 -28.58 -48.76
N ALA A 258 -30.33 -28.42 -48.62
CA ALA A 258 -31.33 -29.46 -48.85
C ALA A 258 -32.49 -28.85 -49.64
#